data_AF-A0A6M4X0J0-F1
#
_entry.id   AF-A0A6M4X0J0-F1
#
_cell.length_a   1.000
_cell.length_b   1.000
_cell.length_c   1.000
_cell.angle_alpha   90.00
_cell.angle_beta   90.00
_cell.angle_gamma   90.00
#
_symmetry.space_group_name_H-M   'P 1'
#
loop_
_entity.id
_entity.type
_entity.pdbx_description
1 polymer ?
#
loop_
_entity_poly.entity_id
_entity_poly.type
_entity_poly.pdbx_seq_one_letter_code
_entity_poly.pdbx_strand_id
1 'polypeptide(L)'
;MQLRLQQFRPRTGPHEHRVVQPRKPLRHTSLSAPEPIGLLLGDHDGLSRLAGLFSFAAYSRHTIVHVPLRDGLPPDEGFGTPVDLVLVHDTLGLRPSKWPELRRKLVNGTPLTVGTLEERTARDAAGWRERASRANARDELRHATHARTFFLFGNREVFAETATCLAHAAGWGPRQKGVTQGHSALMTALPTLVQEPGGGHPIEVLICFKPYPPYAHFQRPGR
;
A
#
# COMPACT_ATOMS: atom_id res chain seq x y z
N MET A 1 1.97 -16.03 3.83
CA MET A 1 0.97 -15.86 2.73
C MET A 1 1.64 -16.07 1.37
N GLN A 2 0.91 -16.48 0.33
CA GLN A 2 1.38 -16.46 -1.07
C GLN A 2 0.65 -15.38 -1.88
N LEU A 3 1.38 -14.57 -2.63
CA LEU A 3 0.83 -13.56 -3.53
C LEU A 3 0.90 -14.05 -4.98
N ARG A 4 -0.23 -13.96 -5.66
CA ARG A 4 -0.33 -14.18 -7.11
C ARG A 4 -0.24 -12.84 -7.83
N LEU A 5 0.84 -12.65 -8.56
CA LEU A 5 1.19 -11.41 -9.23
C LEU A 5 1.27 -11.61 -10.75
N GLN A 6 1.24 -10.50 -11.48
CA GLN A 6 1.68 -10.40 -12.86
C GLN A 6 2.96 -9.56 -12.90
N GLN A 7 3.97 -10.05 -13.60
CA GLN A 7 5.23 -9.35 -13.80
C GLN A 7 5.30 -8.80 -15.22
N PHE A 8 5.81 -7.58 -15.33
CA PHE A 8 6.05 -6.88 -16.58
C PHE A 8 7.51 -6.41 -16.60
N ARG A 9 8.07 -6.34 -17.82
CA ARG A 9 9.41 -5.79 -18.06
C ARG A 9 9.40 -4.69 -19.13
N PRO A 10 8.65 -3.59 -18.91
CA PRO A 10 8.63 -2.49 -19.87
C PRO A 10 10.00 -1.82 -19.97
N ARG A 11 10.33 -1.36 -21.17
CA ARG A 11 11.51 -0.52 -21.43
C ARG A 11 11.11 0.94 -21.62
N THR A 12 11.85 1.85 -21.00
CA THR A 12 11.75 3.31 -21.21
C THR A 12 13.12 3.85 -21.52
N GLY A 13 13.35 4.24 -22.78
CA GLY A 13 14.69 4.56 -23.27
C GLY A 13 15.64 3.35 -23.11
N PRO A 14 16.85 3.54 -22.55
CA PRO A 14 17.81 2.45 -22.36
C PRO A 14 17.54 1.57 -21.13
N HIS A 15 16.56 1.91 -20.29
CA HIS A 15 16.32 1.23 -19.01
C HIS A 15 15.16 0.24 -19.11
N GLU A 16 15.38 -0.98 -18.62
CA GLU A 16 14.34 -1.97 -18.38
C GLU A 16 13.88 -1.90 -16.92
N HIS A 17 12.57 -1.82 -16.71
CA HIS A 17 11.98 -1.77 -15.38
C HIS A 17 11.26 -3.08 -15.08
N ARG A 18 11.47 -3.64 -13.89
CA ARG A 18 10.64 -4.74 -13.39
C ARG A 18 9.45 -4.16 -12.64
N VAL A 19 8.24 -4.41 -13.15
CA VAL A 19 6.99 -3.98 -12.50
C VAL A 19 6.16 -5.20 -12.18
N VAL A 20 5.56 -5.24 -10.99
CA VAL A 20 4.60 -6.27 -10.61
C VAL A 20 3.26 -5.67 -10.24
N GLN A 21 2.19 -6.42 -10.50
CA GLN A 21 0.83 -6.07 -10.10
C GLN A 21 0.14 -7.28 -9.47
N PRO A 22 -0.84 -7.08 -8.57
CA PRO A 22 -1.73 -8.14 -8.15
C PRO A 22 -2.45 -8.76 -9.37
N ARG A 23 -2.41 -10.10 -9.51
CA ARG A 23 -3.07 -10.77 -10.65
C ARG A 23 -4.59 -10.58 -10.63
N LYS A 24 -5.17 -10.48 -9.45
CA LYS A 24 -6.57 -10.08 -9.26
C LYS A 24 -6.60 -8.67 -8.64
N PRO A 25 -7.44 -7.75 -9.11
CA PRO A 25 -7.63 -6.47 -8.45
C PRO A 25 -8.02 -6.64 -6.97
N LEU A 26 -7.66 -5.67 -6.14
CA LEU A 26 -8.12 -5.58 -4.75
C LEU A 26 -9.43 -4.79 -4.77
N ARG A 27 -10.53 -5.49 -5.08
CA ARG A 27 -11.81 -4.84 -5.44
C ARG A 27 -12.43 -4.04 -4.29
N HIS A 28 -12.20 -4.45 -3.05
CA HIS A 28 -12.75 -3.82 -1.84
C HIS A 28 -11.66 -3.03 -1.12
N THR A 29 -10.81 -2.37 -1.90
CA THR A 29 -9.74 -1.55 -1.38
C THR A 29 -9.64 -0.30 -2.22
N SER A 30 -9.69 0.85 -1.56
CA SER A 30 -9.62 2.15 -2.20
C SER A 30 -8.59 3.00 -1.49
N LEU A 31 -7.86 3.79 -2.27
CA LEU A 31 -6.93 4.78 -1.77
C LEU A 31 -7.31 6.14 -2.36
N SER A 32 -7.52 7.13 -1.52
CA SER A 32 -7.55 8.53 -1.94
C SER A 32 -6.18 9.18 -1.69
N ALA A 33 -5.72 9.97 -2.66
CA ALA A 33 -4.51 10.76 -2.49
C ALA A 33 -4.71 11.78 -1.36
N PRO A 34 -3.67 12.07 -0.57
CA PRO A 34 -3.82 12.98 0.54
C PRO A 34 -3.90 14.44 0.08
N GLU A 35 -4.88 15.16 0.61
CA GLU A 35 -5.03 16.62 0.48
C GLU A 35 -5.88 17.17 1.65
N PRO A 36 -5.31 17.48 2.84
CA PRO A 36 -4.01 17.08 3.40
C PRO A 36 -4.00 15.66 3.97
N ILE A 37 -5.17 15.04 4.15
CA ILE A 37 -5.34 13.68 4.65
C ILE A 37 -5.83 12.80 3.50
N GLY A 38 -5.24 11.62 3.34
CA GLY A 38 -5.69 10.57 2.45
C GLY A 38 -6.32 9.44 3.23
N LEU A 39 -7.10 8.60 2.55
CA LEU A 39 -7.79 7.47 3.16
C LEU A 39 -7.50 6.19 2.38
N LEU A 40 -6.90 5.22 3.06
CA LEU A 40 -6.85 3.83 2.63
C LEU A 40 -7.95 3.06 3.34
N LEU A 41 -8.98 2.68 2.59
CA LEU A 41 -10.07 1.85 3.08
C LEU A 41 -9.91 0.44 2.51
N GLY A 42 -10.03 -0.58 3.35
CA GLY A 42 -9.97 -1.96 2.87
C GLY A 42 -10.63 -2.98 3.80
N ASP A 43 -11.07 -4.09 3.22
CA ASP A 43 -11.52 -5.26 3.95
C ASP A 43 -10.34 -6.16 4.37
N HIS A 44 -10.66 -7.31 4.95
CA HIS A 44 -9.66 -8.28 5.40
C HIS A 44 -8.76 -8.77 4.24
N ASP A 45 -9.34 -9.13 3.08
CA ASP A 45 -8.57 -9.61 1.93
C ASP A 45 -7.68 -8.50 1.37
N GLY A 46 -8.25 -7.32 1.15
CA GLY A 46 -7.59 -6.15 0.62
C GLY A 46 -6.38 -5.73 1.45
N LEU A 47 -6.57 -5.53 2.75
CA LEU A 47 -5.51 -5.13 3.66
C LEU A 47 -4.46 -6.24 3.85
N SER A 48 -4.85 -7.51 3.90
CA SER A 48 -3.89 -8.63 3.98
C SER A 48 -3.01 -8.70 2.73
N ARG A 49 -3.60 -8.50 1.54
CA ARG A 49 -2.87 -8.52 0.28
C ARG A 49 -1.97 -7.30 0.13
N LEU A 50 -2.43 -6.11 0.55
CA LEU A 50 -1.57 -4.93 0.65
C LEU A 50 -0.39 -5.16 1.60
N ALA A 51 -0.63 -5.74 2.78
CA ALA A 51 0.45 -6.09 3.70
C ALA A 51 1.50 -6.98 3.03
N GLY A 52 1.07 -7.99 2.27
CA GLY A 52 1.98 -8.81 1.47
C GLY A 52 2.74 -8.03 0.41
N LEU A 53 2.08 -7.11 -0.30
CA LEU A 53 2.71 -6.30 -1.36
C LEU A 53 3.77 -5.36 -0.80
N PHE A 54 3.53 -4.76 0.37
CA PHE A 54 4.53 -3.97 1.10
C PHE A 54 5.68 -4.84 1.60
N SER A 55 5.39 -6.02 2.17
CA SER A 55 6.42 -7.00 2.55
C SER A 55 7.27 -7.41 1.34
N PHE A 56 6.67 -7.64 0.18
CA PHE A 56 7.41 -7.93 -1.05
C PHE A 56 8.27 -6.74 -1.51
N ALA A 57 7.73 -5.52 -1.47
CA ALA A 57 8.48 -4.30 -1.82
C ALA A 57 9.70 -4.10 -0.92
N ALA A 58 9.58 -4.42 0.38
CA ALA A 58 10.68 -4.33 1.34
C ALA A 58 11.91 -5.16 0.94
N TYR A 59 11.71 -6.33 0.30
CA TYR A 59 12.80 -7.23 -0.08
C TYR A 59 13.14 -7.21 -1.56
N SER A 60 12.40 -6.45 -2.37
CA SER A 60 12.54 -6.43 -3.82
C SER A 60 12.94 -5.05 -4.31
N ARG A 61 14.11 -4.56 -3.88
CA ARG A 61 14.62 -3.19 -4.14
C ARG A 61 14.63 -2.75 -5.61
N HIS A 62 14.70 -3.71 -6.54
CA HIS A 62 14.75 -3.46 -7.98
C HIS A 62 13.41 -3.68 -8.66
N THR A 63 12.30 -3.49 -7.95
CA THR A 63 10.96 -3.78 -8.47
C THR A 63 9.97 -2.70 -8.06
N ILE A 64 9.18 -2.27 -9.04
CA ILE A 64 8.05 -1.36 -8.84
C ILE A 64 6.84 -2.22 -8.56
N VAL A 65 6.16 -1.99 -7.43
CA VAL A 65 4.88 -2.65 -7.14
C VAL A 65 3.76 -1.68 -7.48
N HIS A 66 2.97 -2.00 -8.50
CA HIS A 66 1.81 -1.21 -8.88
C HIS A 66 0.52 -1.90 -8.43
N VAL A 67 -0.29 -1.20 -7.66
CA VAL A 67 -1.58 -1.66 -7.17
C VAL A 67 -2.67 -0.80 -7.81
N PRO A 68 -3.39 -1.31 -8.84
CA PRO A 68 -4.46 -0.58 -9.48
C PRO A 68 -5.68 -0.54 -8.54
N LEU A 69 -5.86 0.58 -7.84
CA LEU A 69 -6.90 0.76 -6.82
C LEU A 69 -8.00 1.71 -7.29
N ARG A 70 -7.72 2.59 -8.26
CA ARG A 70 -8.67 3.64 -8.68
C ARG A 70 -9.93 3.10 -9.37
N ASP A 71 -9.83 1.90 -9.94
CA ASP A 71 -10.91 1.21 -10.66
C ASP A 71 -11.57 0.11 -9.79
N GLY A 72 -11.30 0.12 -8.48
CA GLY A 72 -11.97 -0.72 -7.49
C GLY A 72 -13.44 -0.36 -7.32
N LEU A 73 -14.15 -1.12 -6.49
CA LEU A 73 -15.52 -0.73 -6.14
C LEU A 73 -15.47 0.60 -5.38
N PRO A 74 -16.28 1.61 -5.78
CA PRO A 74 -16.36 2.86 -5.06
C PRO A 74 -16.70 2.57 -3.59
N PRO A 75 -15.93 3.13 -2.63
CA PRO A 75 -16.28 2.97 -1.24
C PRO A 75 -17.58 3.71 -0.96
N ASP A 76 -18.41 3.17 -0.08
CA ASP A 76 -19.66 3.81 0.38
C ASP A 76 -19.40 4.90 1.44
N GLU A 77 -18.17 4.98 1.94
CA GLU A 77 -17.66 5.96 2.90
C GLU A 77 -16.29 6.48 2.46
N GLY A 78 -15.93 7.69 2.92
CA GLY A 78 -14.63 8.28 2.65
C GLY A 78 -14.70 9.50 1.74
N PHE A 79 -13.54 10.09 1.48
CA PHE A 79 -13.39 11.34 0.74
C PHE A 79 -12.15 11.31 -0.15
N GLY A 80 -12.11 12.26 -1.09
CA GLY A 80 -11.01 12.43 -2.03
C GLY A 80 -11.15 11.59 -3.30
N THR A 81 -10.22 11.83 -4.24
CA THR A 81 -10.25 11.16 -5.54
C THR A 81 -9.50 9.82 -5.48
N PRO A 82 -10.10 8.70 -5.94
CA PRO A 82 -9.42 7.42 -6.01
C PRO A 82 -8.18 7.47 -6.93
N VAL A 83 -7.08 6.91 -6.42
CA VAL A 83 -5.77 6.83 -7.08
C VAL A 83 -5.22 5.41 -7.03
N ASP A 84 -4.33 5.09 -7.98
CA ASP A 84 -3.50 3.88 -7.89
C ASP A 84 -2.41 4.06 -6.85
N LEU A 85 -1.88 2.95 -6.33
CA LEU A 85 -0.73 2.96 -5.44
C LEU A 85 0.49 2.39 -6.17
N VAL A 86 1.64 3.06 -6.04
CA VAL A 86 2.93 2.57 -6.54
C VAL A 86 3.97 2.59 -5.44
N LEU A 87 4.53 1.43 -5.12
CA LEU A 87 5.64 1.28 -4.17
C LEU A 87 6.95 1.19 -4.95
N VAL A 88 7.92 1.99 -4.54
CA VAL A 88 9.23 2.09 -5.15
C VAL A 88 10.29 2.11 -4.06
N HIS A 89 11.30 1.25 -4.17
CA HIS A 89 12.46 1.38 -3.31
C HIS A 89 13.23 2.67 -3.64
N ASP A 90 13.66 3.42 -2.64
CA ASP A 90 14.35 4.70 -2.78
C ASP A 90 15.53 4.68 -3.78
N THR A 91 16.33 3.61 -3.78
CA THR A 91 17.47 3.38 -4.67
C THR A 91 17.10 3.18 -6.14
N LEU A 92 15.83 2.91 -6.47
CA LEU A 92 15.42 2.61 -7.86
C LEU A 92 15.32 3.87 -8.73
N GLY A 93 15.17 5.06 -8.12
CA GLY A 93 15.21 6.33 -8.83
C GLY A 93 14.06 6.56 -9.83
N LEU A 94 12.91 5.90 -9.68
CA LEU A 94 11.74 6.12 -10.54
C LEU A 94 11.23 7.56 -10.36
N ARG A 95 11.15 8.31 -11.46
CA ARG A 95 10.51 9.63 -11.47
C ARG A 95 8.99 9.50 -11.69
N PRO A 96 8.12 10.08 -10.84
CA PRO A 96 6.66 10.03 -11.04
C PRO A 96 6.20 10.46 -12.43
N SER A 97 6.86 11.46 -13.03
CA SER A 97 6.57 11.96 -14.39
C SER A 97 6.79 10.94 -15.51
N LYS A 98 7.59 9.89 -15.29
CA LYS A 98 7.78 8.79 -16.26
C LYS A 98 6.73 7.69 -16.14
N TRP A 99 5.94 7.71 -15.06
CA TRP A 99 4.94 6.69 -14.79
C TRP A 99 3.88 6.54 -15.89
N PRO A 100 3.30 7.60 -16.47
CA PRO A 100 2.28 7.43 -17.51
C PRO A 100 2.80 6.69 -18.75
N GLU A 101 4.06 6.91 -19.13
CA GLU A 101 4.71 6.18 -20.23
C GLU A 101 4.91 4.71 -19.86
N LEU A 102 5.41 4.44 -18.65
CA LEU A 102 5.67 3.09 -18.17
C LEU A 102 4.36 2.30 -18.03
N ARG A 103 3.34 2.90 -17.39
CA ARG A 103 2.02 2.29 -17.13
C ARG A 103 1.33 1.84 -18.42
N ARG A 104 1.43 2.63 -19.50
CA ARG A 104 0.88 2.29 -20.82
C ARG A 104 1.52 1.04 -21.44
N LYS A 105 2.77 0.73 -21.07
CA LYS A 105 3.52 -0.44 -21.57
C LYS A 105 3.31 -1.70 -20.72
N LEU A 106 2.48 -1.66 -19.66
CA LEU A 106 2.16 -2.80 -18.82
C LEU A 106 1.12 -3.70 -19.49
N VAL A 107 1.48 -4.22 -20.66
CA VAL A 107 0.71 -5.16 -21.47
C VAL A 107 1.39 -6.53 -21.44
N ASN A 108 0.63 -7.61 -21.55
CA ASN A 108 1.13 -8.99 -21.65
C ASN A 108 2.06 -9.42 -20.50
N GLY A 109 1.61 -9.25 -19.25
CA GLY A 109 2.37 -9.66 -18.07
C GLY A 109 2.48 -11.18 -17.92
N THR A 110 3.59 -11.66 -17.37
CA THR A 110 3.79 -13.07 -17.05
C THR A 110 3.33 -13.38 -15.62
N PRO A 111 2.65 -14.53 -15.37
CA PRO A 111 2.29 -14.92 -14.01
C PRO A 111 3.51 -15.11 -13.12
N LEU A 112 3.42 -14.62 -11.89
CA LEU A 112 4.46 -14.76 -10.87
C LEU A 112 3.79 -15.11 -9.54
N THR A 113 4.32 -16.09 -8.81
CA THR A 113 3.90 -16.37 -7.44
C THR A 113 5.06 -16.09 -6.50
N VAL A 114 4.82 -15.33 -5.44
CA VAL A 114 5.82 -15.00 -4.42
C VAL A 114 5.29 -15.32 -3.03
N GLY A 115 6.15 -15.85 -2.17
CA GLY A 115 5.85 -15.99 -0.74
C GLY A 115 6.13 -14.70 0.02
N THR A 116 5.33 -14.39 1.04
CA THR A 116 5.67 -13.36 2.03
C THR A 116 6.63 -13.94 3.08
N LEU A 117 7.59 -13.13 3.53
CA LEU A 117 8.54 -13.51 4.58
C LEU A 117 8.12 -12.86 5.89
N GLU A 118 7.08 -13.39 6.53
CA GLU A 118 6.40 -12.74 7.67
C GLU A 118 7.33 -12.51 8.86
N GLU A 119 8.08 -13.52 9.31
CA GLU A 119 9.06 -13.39 10.40
C GLU A 119 10.13 -12.35 10.10
N ARG A 120 10.62 -12.33 8.85
CA ARG A 120 11.61 -11.34 8.42
C ARG A 120 11.02 -9.93 8.41
N THR A 121 9.77 -9.81 7.96
CA THR A 121 9.04 -8.54 7.93
C THR A 121 8.85 -8.00 9.34
N ALA A 122 8.46 -8.86 10.28
CA ALA A 122 8.31 -8.50 11.69
C ALA A 122 9.64 -8.05 12.32
N ARG A 123 10.75 -8.74 12.01
CA ARG A 123 12.08 -8.35 12.50
C ARG A 123 12.51 -6.97 12.01
N ASP A 124 12.32 -6.70 10.71
CA ASP A 124 12.71 -5.42 10.12
C ASP A 124 11.82 -4.27 10.60
N ALA A 125 10.52 -4.53 10.78
CA ALA A 125 9.57 -3.60 11.39
C ALA A 125 9.97 -3.26 12.84
N ALA A 126 10.32 -4.26 13.65
CA ALA A 126 10.83 -4.04 15.01
C ALA A 126 12.10 -3.17 15.02
N GLY A 127 13.06 -3.48 14.14
CA GLY A 127 14.28 -2.68 13.98
C GLY A 127 13.98 -1.23 13.57
N TRP A 128 13.00 -1.01 12.69
CA TRP A 128 12.52 0.33 12.33
C TRP A 128 11.98 1.06 13.56
N ARG A 129 11.07 0.44 14.33
CA ARG A 129 10.47 1.06 15.54
C ARG A 129 11.53 1.44 16.58
N GLU A 130 12.51 0.57 16.82
CA GLU A 130 13.63 0.82 17.74
C GLU A 130 14.52 1.99 17.32
N ARG A 131 14.64 2.25 16.01
CA ARG A 131 15.36 3.41 15.49
C ARG A 131 14.47 4.64 15.45
N ALA A 132 13.23 4.53 15.01
CA ALA A 132 12.25 5.61 14.93
C ALA A 132 12.03 6.30 16.27
N SER A 133 12.14 5.56 17.38
CA SER A 133 12.10 6.12 18.74
C SER A 133 13.34 6.92 19.14
N ARG A 134 14.40 6.95 18.32
CA ARG A 134 15.62 7.75 18.51
C ARG A 134 15.51 9.01 17.65
N ALA A 135 15.81 10.17 18.24
CA ALA A 135 15.59 11.51 17.69
C ALA A 135 16.20 11.83 16.29
N ASN A 136 16.92 10.89 15.66
CA ASN A 136 17.61 11.06 14.38
C ASN A 136 17.19 10.05 13.29
N ALA A 137 16.14 9.25 13.48
CA ALA A 137 15.73 8.26 12.48
C ALA A 137 15.02 8.92 11.29
N ARG A 138 15.80 9.15 10.22
CA ARG A 138 15.38 9.68 8.92
C ARG A 138 14.87 8.60 7.96
N ASP A 139 14.35 7.48 8.47
CA ASP A 139 13.78 6.41 7.63
C ASP A 139 12.36 6.80 7.23
N GLU A 140 12.34 7.82 6.38
CA GLU A 140 11.20 8.63 5.98
C GLU A 140 10.50 8.02 4.75
N LEU A 141 9.17 7.92 4.82
CA LEU A 141 8.37 7.49 3.68
C LEU A 141 8.06 8.70 2.80
N ARG A 142 8.85 8.88 1.74
CA ARG A 142 8.64 9.95 0.78
C ARG A 142 7.45 9.63 -0.11
N HIS A 143 6.70 10.64 -0.51
CA HIS A 143 5.54 10.45 -1.37
C HIS A 143 5.48 11.46 -2.51
N ALA A 144 4.70 11.14 -3.54
CA ALA A 144 4.33 12.05 -4.61
C ALA A 144 2.97 11.64 -5.17
N THR A 145 2.21 12.60 -5.71
CA THR A 145 0.98 12.29 -6.45
C THR A 145 1.16 12.76 -7.89
N HIS A 146 1.00 11.85 -8.85
CA HIS A 146 1.07 12.20 -10.27
C HIS A 146 0.18 11.30 -11.12
N ALA A 147 -0.54 11.87 -12.08
CA ALA A 147 -1.39 11.13 -13.03
C ALA A 147 -2.35 10.11 -12.35
N ARG A 148 -3.05 10.55 -11.30
CA ARG A 148 -3.95 9.74 -10.45
C ARG A 148 -3.28 8.50 -9.87
N THR A 149 -2.02 8.64 -9.48
CA THR A 149 -1.21 7.60 -8.83
C THR A 149 -0.50 8.23 -7.64
N PHE A 150 -0.64 7.60 -6.47
CA PHE A 150 0.10 7.92 -5.27
C PHE A 150 1.33 7.02 -5.19
N PHE A 151 2.49 7.65 -5.12
CA PHE A 151 3.79 6.99 -5.05
C PHE A 151 4.28 7.00 -3.62
N LEU A 152 4.77 5.86 -3.17
CA LEU A 152 5.49 5.71 -1.92
C LEU A 152 6.92 5.27 -2.23
N PHE A 153 7.87 6.10 -1.82
CA PHE A 153 9.30 5.86 -1.92
C PHE A 153 9.83 5.57 -0.52
N GLY A 154 10.28 4.34 -0.32
CA GLY A 154 10.74 3.89 1.00
C GLY A 154 11.89 2.91 0.88
N ASN A 155 12.57 2.69 1.99
CA ASN A 155 13.54 1.62 2.13
C ASN A 155 12.85 0.33 2.62
N ARG A 156 13.65 -0.72 2.77
CA ARG A 156 13.21 -2.02 3.29
C ARG A 156 12.40 -1.92 4.59
N GLU A 157 12.85 -1.09 5.52
CA GLU A 157 12.39 -1.14 6.90
C GLU A 157 11.07 -0.40 7.07
N VAL A 158 10.90 0.75 6.42
CA VAL A 158 9.62 1.47 6.42
C VAL A 158 8.52 0.73 5.65
N PHE A 159 8.87 0.01 4.58
CA PHE A 159 7.93 -0.89 3.90
C PHE A 159 7.58 -2.10 4.75
N ALA A 160 8.53 -2.66 5.50
CA ALA A 160 8.26 -3.74 6.44
C ALA A 160 7.34 -3.28 7.59
N GLU A 161 7.58 -2.09 8.15
CA GLU A 161 6.69 -1.51 9.16
C GLU A 161 5.27 -1.33 8.61
N THR A 162 5.15 -0.69 7.44
CA THR A 162 3.85 -0.46 6.80
C THR A 162 3.12 -1.77 6.53
N ALA A 163 3.83 -2.82 6.12
CA ALA A 163 3.26 -4.16 5.98
C ALA A 163 2.68 -4.68 7.30
N THR A 164 3.37 -4.50 8.43
CA THR A 164 2.85 -4.92 9.74
C THR A 164 1.64 -4.11 10.19
N CYS A 165 1.60 -2.80 9.91
CA CYS A 165 0.43 -1.95 10.16
C CYS A 165 -0.81 -2.42 9.39
N LEU A 166 -0.63 -2.75 8.10
CA LEU A 166 -1.70 -3.29 7.25
C LEU A 166 -2.17 -4.68 7.70
N ALA A 167 -1.24 -5.56 8.08
CA ALA A 167 -1.57 -6.88 8.63
C ALA A 167 -2.34 -6.76 9.95
N HIS A 168 -1.94 -5.82 10.82
CA HIS A 168 -2.67 -5.49 12.04
C HIS A 168 -4.09 -5.01 11.72
N ALA A 169 -4.23 -4.06 10.78
CA ALA A 169 -5.54 -3.56 10.34
C ALA A 169 -6.44 -4.68 9.78
N ALA A 170 -5.87 -5.60 8.98
CA ALA A 170 -6.60 -6.74 8.44
C ALA A 170 -7.06 -7.74 9.52
N GLY A 171 -6.22 -8.01 10.52
CA GLY A 171 -6.50 -8.99 11.57
C GLY A 171 -7.38 -8.46 12.71
N TRP A 172 -7.21 -7.19 13.09
CA TRP A 172 -7.92 -6.57 14.21
C TRP A 172 -9.10 -5.69 13.79
N GLY A 173 -9.12 -5.21 12.55
CA GLY A 173 -10.24 -4.47 11.98
C GLY A 173 -11.59 -5.17 12.14
N PRO A 174 -11.71 -6.48 11.83
CA PRO A 174 -12.94 -7.26 12.06
C PRO A 174 -13.48 -7.24 13.51
N ARG A 175 -12.61 -6.91 14.47
CA ARG A 175 -12.91 -6.95 15.91
C ARG A 175 -13.33 -5.59 16.46
N GLN A 176 -13.22 -4.53 15.66
CA GLN A 176 -13.59 -3.18 16.08
C GLN A 176 -15.10 -3.04 16.29
N LYS A 177 -15.48 -2.09 17.15
CA LYS A 177 -16.87 -1.75 17.43
C LYS A 177 -17.53 -1.18 16.17
N GLY A 178 -18.80 -1.51 15.92
CA GLY A 178 -19.57 -0.97 14.79
C GLY A 178 -19.29 -1.64 13.43
N VAL A 179 -18.16 -2.34 13.27
CA VAL A 179 -17.79 -3.01 12.00
C VAL A 179 -18.85 -4.00 11.53
N THR A 180 -19.39 -4.84 12.41
CA THR A 180 -20.47 -5.78 12.09
C THR A 180 -21.78 -5.11 11.66
N GLN A 181 -21.95 -3.81 11.91
CA GLN A 181 -23.08 -2.99 11.47
C GLN A 181 -22.77 -2.27 10.14
N GLY A 182 -21.60 -2.52 9.56
CA GLY A 182 -21.14 -1.91 8.33
C GLY A 182 -20.28 -0.66 8.53
N HIS A 183 -20.01 -0.18 9.74
CA HIS A 183 -19.17 1.02 9.91
C HIS A 183 -17.70 0.76 9.62
N SER A 184 -17.00 1.75 9.06
CA SER A 184 -15.53 1.74 9.03
C SER A 184 -14.92 1.94 10.42
N ALA A 185 -13.71 1.44 10.61
CA ALA A 185 -12.92 1.64 11.82
C ALA A 185 -11.52 2.13 11.47
N LEU A 186 -11.12 3.27 12.04
CA LEU A 186 -9.75 3.76 11.96
C LEU A 186 -8.82 2.79 12.71
N MET A 187 -7.83 2.25 12.01
CA MET A 187 -6.89 1.28 12.57
C MET A 187 -5.55 1.91 12.93
N THR A 188 -5.03 2.75 12.03
CA THR A 188 -3.73 3.41 12.16
C THR A 188 -3.57 4.43 11.01
N ALA A 189 -2.38 4.97 10.81
CA ALA A 189 -1.99 5.76 9.64
C ALA A 189 -0.70 5.17 9.03
N LEU A 190 -0.38 5.55 7.79
CA LEU A 190 0.97 5.29 7.26
C LEU A 190 2.03 5.94 8.16
N PRO A 191 3.22 5.32 8.32
CA PRO A 191 4.35 5.97 8.99
C PRO A 191 4.63 7.35 8.39
N THR A 192 5.14 8.29 9.20
CA THR A 192 5.29 9.72 8.88
C THR A 192 5.69 9.94 7.42
N LEU A 193 4.75 10.51 6.65
CA LEU A 193 4.97 10.84 5.26
C LEU A 193 5.72 12.17 5.18
N VAL A 194 6.80 12.21 4.41
CA VAL A 194 7.58 13.45 4.24
C VAL A 194 6.93 14.34 3.22
N GLN A 195 6.61 15.57 3.65
CA GLN A 195 6.17 16.62 2.76
C GLN A 195 7.31 17.13 1.88
N GLU A 196 7.01 17.38 0.62
CA GLU A 196 7.86 18.25 -0.20
C GLU A 196 7.82 19.70 0.36
N PRO A 197 8.87 20.52 0.15
CA PRO A 197 8.93 21.88 0.70
C PRO A 197 7.70 22.71 0.29
N GLY A 198 6.91 23.17 1.27
CA GLY A 198 5.65 23.87 0.97
C GLY A 198 4.67 24.08 2.13
N GLY A 199 4.84 23.38 3.26
CA GLY A 199 4.20 23.71 4.55
C GLY A 199 2.67 23.58 4.62
N GLY A 200 2.19 22.53 5.29
CA GLY A 200 0.81 22.35 5.74
C GLY A 200 0.75 21.22 6.76
N HIS A 201 -0.40 20.94 7.39
CA HIS A 201 -0.59 19.82 8.33
C HIS A 201 0.10 18.52 7.85
N PRO A 202 0.71 17.71 8.75
CA PRO A 202 1.39 16.48 8.36
C PRO A 202 0.50 15.69 7.38
N ILE A 203 1.08 15.33 6.24
CA ILE A 203 0.35 14.54 5.25
C ILE A 203 0.20 13.15 5.85
N GLU A 204 -1.05 12.73 6.02
CA GLU A 204 -1.36 11.44 6.62
C GLU A 204 -2.23 10.65 5.67
N VAL A 205 -1.96 9.36 5.55
CA VAL A 205 -2.92 8.42 4.94
C VAL A 205 -3.44 7.55 6.06
N LEU A 206 -4.70 7.76 6.42
CA LEU A 206 -5.37 6.95 7.43
C LEU A 206 -5.66 5.56 6.85
N ILE A 207 -5.42 4.53 7.65
CA ILE A 207 -5.74 3.15 7.31
C ILE A 207 -6.99 2.77 8.08
N CYS A 208 -8.08 2.53 7.36
CA CYS A 208 -9.36 2.12 7.91
C CYS A 208 -9.72 0.71 7.46
N PHE A 209 -10.22 -0.09 8.39
CA PHE A 209 -10.90 -1.33 8.07
C PHE A 209 -12.36 -1.06 7.74
N LYS A 210 -12.88 -1.68 6.69
CA LYS A 210 -14.30 -1.68 6.35
C LYS A 210 -14.67 -3.06 5.79
N PRO A 211 -15.66 -3.75 6.39
CA PRO A 211 -16.15 -5.00 5.81
C PRO A 211 -16.82 -4.70 4.47
N TYR A 212 -16.90 -5.68 3.57
CA TYR A 212 -17.59 -5.51 2.29
C TYR A 212 -19.07 -5.92 2.39
N PRO A 213 -20.02 -5.22 1.74
CA PRO A 213 -21.41 -5.64 1.67
C PRO A 213 -21.60 -7.02 1.02
N PRO A 214 -22.66 -7.78 1.37
CA PRO A 214 -23.66 -7.49 2.38
C PRO A 214 -23.14 -7.69 3.81
N TYR A 215 -23.24 -6.64 4.64
CA TYR A 215 -22.71 -6.62 6.01
C TYR A 215 -23.36 -7.64 6.94
N ALA A 216 -24.59 -8.04 6.63
CA ALA A 216 -25.35 -9.07 7.36
C ALA A 216 -24.66 -10.44 7.38
N HIS A 217 -23.76 -10.70 6.42
CA HIS A 217 -23.03 -11.96 6.32
C HIS A 217 -21.58 -11.87 6.78
N PHE A 218 -21.13 -10.70 7.24
CA PHE A 218 -19.77 -10.54 7.73
C PHE A 218 -19.59 -11.33 9.04
N GLN A 219 -18.80 -12.40 8.96
CA GLN A 219 -18.37 -13.15 10.12
C GLN A 219 -16.94 -12.79 10.48
N ARG A 220 -16.70 -12.63 11.79
CA ARG A 220 -15.34 -12.41 12.31
C ARG A 220 -14.49 -13.63 12.00
N PRO A 221 -13.25 -13.47 11.50
CA PRO A 221 -12.34 -14.61 11.37
C PRO A 221 -12.15 -15.32 12.71
N GLY A 222 -12.34 -16.65 12.72
CA GLY A 222 -12.16 -17.51 13.90
C GLY A 222 -13.37 -17.66 14.82
N ARG A 223 -14.58 -17.38 14.32
CA ARG A 223 -15.84 -17.81 14.93
C ARG A 223 -16.47 -18.95 14.16
#